data_AF-I3T1W2-F1
#
_entry.id   AF-I3T1W2-F1
#
_cell.length_a   1.000
_cell.length_b   1.000
_cell.length_c   1.000
_cell.angle_alpha   90.00
_cell.angle_beta   90.00
_cell.angle_gamma   90.00
#
_symmetry.space_group_name_H-M   'P 1'
#
loop_
_entity.id
_entity.type
_entity.pdbx_description
1 polymer ?
#
loop_
_entity_poly.entity_id
_entity_poly.type
_entity_poly.pdbx_seq_one_letter_code
_entity_poly.pdbx_strand_id
1 'polypeptide(L)'
;MASNYDEVFMHQTLLFDDSLTDLKNLRIQLYSAAEYFELSYTNDDQKQILVETLKDYAVKALINTVDHLGSVAYKVGDLLDEKVTEVFGEDLRLSCIEQRIKTCQGFMDHEGHTQQSLVISTPKHHKRYILPVGETLHGTNSTKSKYIGCHLDDEDDWHHFRMLFALQ
;
A
#
# COMPACT_ATOMS: atom_id res chain seq x y z
N MET A 1 1.57 -6.71 19.76
CA MET A 1 2.06 -7.63 18.72
C MET A 1 3.31 -7.14 17.99
N ALA A 2 3.67 -5.84 18.05
CA ALA A 2 4.89 -5.32 17.41
C ALA A 2 6.21 -5.94 17.89
N SER A 3 6.29 -6.41 19.15
CA SER A 3 7.53 -6.96 19.72
C SER A 3 7.95 -8.34 19.16
N ASN A 4 7.03 -9.11 18.57
CA ASN A 4 7.34 -10.45 18.05
C ASN A 4 7.83 -10.39 16.59
N TYR A 5 7.27 -9.47 15.80
CA TYR A 5 7.66 -9.24 14.40
C TYR A 5 9.11 -8.75 14.28
N ASP A 6 9.48 -7.76 15.11
CA ASP A 6 10.85 -7.22 15.14
C ASP A 6 11.89 -8.30 15.51
N GLU A 7 11.52 -9.25 16.39
CA GLU A 7 12.38 -10.37 16.78
C GLU A 7 12.60 -11.37 15.63
N VAL A 8 11.56 -11.68 14.85
CA VAL A 8 11.64 -12.57 13.68
C VAL A 8 12.51 -11.98 12.59
N PHE A 9 12.31 -10.70 12.24
CA PHE A 9 13.10 -10.00 11.23
C PHE A 9 14.59 -9.94 11.62
N MET A 10 14.88 -9.63 12.88
CA MET A 10 16.25 -9.61 13.40
C MET A 10 16.91 -10.99 13.33
N HIS A 11 16.15 -12.05 13.62
CA HIS A 11 16.64 -13.42 13.51
C HIS A 11 16.94 -13.82 12.05
N GLN A 12 16.03 -13.52 11.11
CA GLN A 12 16.25 -13.81 9.69
C GLN A 12 17.45 -13.06 9.12
N THR A 13 17.63 -11.80 9.52
CA THR A 13 18.79 -10.99 9.11
C THR A 13 20.11 -11.62 9.58
N LEU A 14 20.15 -12.09 10.84
CA LEU A 14 21.33 -12.78 11.38
C LEU A 14 21.61 -14.10 10.63
N LEU A 15 20.57 -14.89 10.35
CA LEU A 15 20.71 -16.12 9.57
C LEU A 15 21.21 -15.85 8.13
N PHE A 16 20.82 -14.74 7.53
CA PHE A 16 21.30 -14.33 6.21
C PHE A 16 22.80 -13.98 6.25
N ASP A 17 23.23 -13.22 7.26
CA ASP A 17 24.64 -12.86 7.46
C ASP A 17 25.54 -14.09 7.70
N ASP A 18 25.06 -15.07 8.47
CA ASP A 18 25.74 -16.34 8.67
C ASP A 18 25.93 -17.07 7.34
N SER A 19 24.90 -17.13 6.50
CA SER A 19 25.00 -17.74 5.17
C SER A 19 25.98 -17.03 4.23
N LEU A 20 26.08 -15.70 4.29
CA LEU A 20 27.10 -14.97 3.55
C LEU A 20 28.51 -15.27 4.05
N THR A 21 28.65 -15.46 5.36
CA THR A 21 29.92 -15.85 5.99
C THR A 21 30.34 -17.25 5.53
N ASP A 22 29.41 -18.21 5.51
CA ASP A 22 29.65 -19.55 5.00
C ASP A 22 30.06 -19.55 3.53
N LEU A 23 29.40 -18.75 2.69
CA LEU A 23 29.75 -18.62 1.27
C LEU A 23 31.16 -18.01 1.07
N LYS A 24 31.55 -17.03 1.90
CA LYS A 24 32.91 -16.48 1.90
C LYS A 24 33.95 -17.53 2.32
N ASN A 25 33.62 -18.35 3.31
CA ASN A 25 34.48 -19.43 3.77
C ASN A 25 34.63 -20.51 2.69
N LEU A 26 33.54 -20.90 2.03
CA LEU A 26 33.57 -21.82 0.89
C LEU A 26 34.49 -21.30 -0.20
N ARG A 27 34.38 -20.02 -0.58
CA ARG A 27 35.28 -19.40 -1.56
C ARG A 27 36.76 -19.58 -1.18
N ILE A 28 37.11 -19.32 0.08
CA ILE A 28 38.49 -19.49 0.56
C ILE A 28 38.94 -20.95 0.42
N GLN A 29 38.10 -21.91 0.83
CA GLN A 29 38.40 -23.34 0.71
C GLN A 29 38.62 -23.77 -0.74
N LEU A 30 37.80 -23.28 -1.67
CA LEU A 30 37.94 -23.58 -3.10
C LEU A 30 39.26 -23.06 -3.67
N TYR A 31 39.68 -21.86 -3.30
CA TYR A 31 40.98 -21.33 -3.72
C TYR A 31 42.14 -22.15 -3.16
N SER A 32 42.11 -22.49 -1.86
CA SER A 32 43.15 -23.33 -1.25
C SER A 32 43.22 -24.72 -1.87
N ALA A 33 42.08 -25.31 -2.22
CA ALA A 33 42.04 -26.58 -2.92
C ALA A 33 42.61 -26.47 -4.34
N ALA A 34 42.27 -25.42 -5.08
CA ALA A 34 42.80 -25.16 -6.41
C ALA A 34 44.34 -25.01 -6.39
N GLU A 35 44.87 -24.22 -5.45
CA GLU A 35 46.31 -24.06 -5.24
C GLU A 35 46.98 -25.40 -4.89
N TYR A 36 46.37 -26.19 -4.00
CA TYR A 36 46.87 -27.52 -3.66
C TYR A 36 46.95 -28.45 -4.89
N PHE A 37 45.91 -28.49 -5.72
CA PHE A 37 45.90 -29.34 -6.91
C PHE A 37 46.90 -28.86 -7.96
N GLU A 38 47.10 -27.55 -8.11
CA GLU A 38 48.12 -26.98 -9.01
C GLU A 38 49.53 -27.40 -8.59
N LEU A 39 49.88 -27.21 -7.31
CA LEU A 39 51.18 -27.62 -6.75
C LEU A 39 51.40 -29.13 -6.80
N SER A 40 50.34 -29.92 -6.61
CA SER A 40 50.44 -31.39 -6.60
C SER A 40 50.63 -31.97 -7.99
N TYR A 41 50.18 -31.27 -9.04
CA TYR A 41 50.22 -31.77 -10.42
C TYR A 41 51.64 -31.88 -11.00
N THR A 42 52.64 -31.22 -10.40
CA THR A 42 54.04 -31.28 -10.84
C THR A 42 54.74 -32.61 -10.49
N ASN A 43 54.17 -33.43 -9.60
CA ASN A 43 54.71 -34.74 -9.22
C ASN A 43 54.15 -35.85 -10.12
N ASP A 44 55.01 -36.57 -10.85
CA ASP A 44 54.59 -37.48 -11.92
C ASP A 44 54.07 -38.85 -11.42
N ASP A 45 54.54 -39.29 -10.25
CA ASP A 45 54.32 -40.65 -9.73
C ASP A 45 52.85 -40.97 -9.38
N GLN A 46 51.97 -39.95 -9.28
CA GLN A 46 50.56 -40.12 -8.86
C GLN A 46 49.56 -39.33 -9.71
N LYS A 47 49.94 -38.86 -10.91
CA LYS A 47 49.09 -37.99 -11.73
C LYS A 47 47.68 -38.52 -12.00
N GLN A 48 47.53 -39.80 -12.31
CA GLN A 48 46.22 -40.36 -12.66
C GLN A 48 45.26 -40.35 -11.46
N ILE A 49 45.74 -40.70 -10.27
CA ILE A 49 44.97 -40.67 -9.02
C ILE A 49 44.63 -39.21 -8.64
N LEU A 50 45.56 -38.28 -8.82
CA LEU A 50 45.33 -36.85 -8.58
C LEU A 50 44.26 -36.29 -9.52
N VAL A 51 44.27 -36.66 -10.80
CA VAL A 51 43.27 -36.22 -11.78
C VAL A 51 41.88 -36.75 -11.45
N GLU A 52 41.76 -38.01 -11.02
CA GLU A 52 40.47 -38.57 -10.59
C GLU A 52 39.95 -37.88 -9.32
N THR A 53 40.83 -37.65 -8.35
CA THR A 53 40.50 -36.90 -7.12
C THR A 53 40.05 -35.48 -7.43
N LEU A 54 40.76 -34.77 -8.32
CA LEU A 54 40.42 -33.42 -8.75
C LEU A 54 39.04 -33.39 -9.42
N LYS A 55 38.70 -34.37 -10.26
CA LYS A 55 37.37 -34.46 -10.89
C LYS A 55 36.26 -34.63 -9.86
N ASP A 56 36.42 -35.56 -8.91
CA ASP A 56 35.45 -35.77 -7.83
C ASP A 56 35.29 -34.50 -6.97
N TYR A 57 36.41 -33.85 -6.63
CA TYR A 57 36.40 -32.60 -5.90
C TYR A 57 35.69 -31.48 -6.68
N ALA A 58 35.96 -31.33 -7.98
CA ALA A 58 35.33 -30.31 -8.81
C ALA A 58 33.81 -30.48 -8.88
N VAL A 59 33.31 -31.72 -8.99
CA VAL A 59 31.88 -32.00 -8.95
C VAL A 59 31.29 -31.62 -7.59
N LYS A 60 31.92 -32.02 -6.48
CA LYS A 60 31.46 -31.67 -5.13
C LYS A 60 31.50 -30.17 -4.86
N ALA A 61 32.56 -29.49 -5.30
CA ALA A 61 32.72 -28.05 -5.20
C ALA A 61 31.60 -27.30 -5.94
N LEU A 62 31.24 -27.74 -7.15
CA LEU A 62 30.13 -27.17 -7.91
C LEU A 62 28.80 -27.36 -7.18
N ILE A 63 28.50 -28.59 -6.74
CA ILE A 63 27.26 -28.90 -6.01
C ILE A 63 27.15 -28.04 -4.74
N ASN A 64 28.22 -28.00 -3.93
CA ASN A 64 28.24 -27.21 -2.70
C ASN A 64 28.06 -25.71 -2.99
N THR A 65 28.71 -25.18 -4.02
CA THR A 65 28.57 -23.76 -4.38
C THR A 65 27.14 -23.44 -4.79
N VAL A 66 26.52 -24.28 -5.61
CA VAL A 66 25.12 -24.12 -6.03
C VAL A 66 24.17 -24.20 -4.84
N ASP A 67 24.39 -25.14 -3.92
CA ASP A 67 23.58 -25.31 -2.71
C ASP A 67 23.67 -24.07 -1.78
N HIS A 68 24.88 -23.60 -1.49
CA HIS A 68 25.08 -22.40 -0.69
C HIS A 68 24.47 -21.15 -1.34
N LEU A 69 24.61 -20.99 -2.66
CA LEU A 69 23.97 -19.89 -3.40
C LEU A 69 22.44 -19.99 -3.36
N GLY A 70 21.89 -21.20 -3.49
CA GLY A 70 20.44 -21.45 -3.38
C GLY A 70 19.91 -21.07 -1.99
N SER A 71 20.63 -21.45 -0.93
CA SER A 71 20.29 -21.08 0.45
C SER A 71 20.32 -19.56 0.68
N VAL A 72 21.36 -18.87 0.18
CA VAL A 72 21.45 -17.41 0.24
C VAL A 72 20.30 -16.76 -0.52
N ALA A 73 19.99 -17.21 -1.74
CA ALA A 73 18.90 -16.67 -2.54
C ALA A 73 17.53 -16.86 -1.86
N TYR A 74 17.31 -18.01 -1.24
CA TYR A 74 16.10 -18.28 -0.46
C TYR A 74 15.95 -17.30 0.72
N LYS A 75 17.02 -17.10 1.51
CA LYS A 75 17.00 -16.17 2.65
C LYS A 75 16.76 -14.71 2.25
N VAL A 76 17.36 -14.26 1.13
CA VAL A 76 17.08 -12.93 0.56
C VAL A 76 15.62 -12.81 0.14
N GLY A 77 15.07 -13.85 -0.47
CA GLY A 77 13.65 -13.89 -0.85
C GLY A 77 12.73 -13.74 0.35
N ASP A 78 13.01 -14.44 1.45
CA ASP A 78 12.24 -14.39 2.69
C ASP A 78 12.25 -12.97 3.32
N LEU A 79 13.44 -12.37 3.45
CA LEU A 79 13.61 -10.99 3.93
C LEU A 79 12.89 -9.96 3.04
N LEU A 80 12.89 -10.19 1.72
CA LEU A 80 12.22 -9.31 0.77
C LEU A 80 10.68 -9.43 0.88
N ASP A 81 10.15 -10.64 0.98
CA ASP A 81 8.71 -10.89 1.09
C ASP A 81 8.12 -10.23 2.34
N GLU A 82 8.85 -10.31 3.45
CA GLU A 82 8.48 -9.63 4.69
C GLU A 82 8.43 -8.10 4.50
N LYS A 83 9.47 -7.50 3.89
CA LYS A 83 9.50 -6.06 3.63
C LYS A 83 8.45 -5.59 2.65
N VAL A 84 8.15 -6.39 1.63
CA VAL A 84 7.08 -6.12 0.67
C VAL A 84 5.73 -6.10 1.39
N THR A 85 5.49 -7.06 2.28
CA THR A 85 4.26 -7.11 3.09
C THR A 85 4.12 -5.90 4.02
N GLU A 86 5.21 -5.47 4.65
CA GLU A 86 5.26 -4.28 5.49
C GLU A 86 4.87 -3.01 4.71
N VAL A 87 5.50 -2.79 3.54
CA VAL A 87 5.24 -1.65 2.67
C VAL A 87 3.78 -1.61 2.21
N PHE A 88 3.21 -2.75 1.80
CA PHE A 88 1.80 -2.82 1.43
C PHE A 88 0.86 -2.46 2.60
N GLY A 89 1.22 -2.85 3.82
CA GLY A 89 0.48 -2.45 5.02
C GLY A 89 0.51 -0.94 5.26
N GLU A 90 1.66 -0.30 5.05
CA GLU A 90 1.81 1.15 5.18
C GLU A 90 1.10 1.91 4.07
N ASP A 91 1.19 1.45 2.81
CA ASP A 91 0.50 2.03 1.66
C ASP A 91 -1.03 2.02 1.85
N LEU A 92 -1.58 0.95 2.42
CA LEU A 92 -3.00 0.88 2.75
C LEU A 92 -3.40 1.93 3.79
N ARG A 93 -2.57 2.11 4.84
CA ARG A 93 -2.82 3.12 5.87
C ARG A 93 -2.71 4.54 5.29
N LEU A 94 -1.73 4.79 4.44
CA LEU A 94 -1.56 6.05 3.73
C LEU A 94 -2.78 6.35 2.86
N SER A 95 -3.23 5.37 2.07
CA SER A 95 -4.40 5.50 1.20
C SER A 95 -5.67 5.81 1.98
N CYS A 96 -5.86 5.19 3.14
CA CYS A 96 -6.98 5.49 4.04
C CYS A 96 -6.93 6.93 4.56
N ILE A 97 -5.74 7.41 4.97
CA ILE A 97 -5.56 8.80 5.41
C ILE A 97 -5.85 9.76 4.27
N GLU A 98 -5.32 9.49 3.08
CA GLU A 98 -5.55 10.31 1.88
C GLU A 98 -7.03 10.40 1.54
N GLN A 99 -7.74 9.28 1.55
CA GLN A 99 -9.18 9.25 1.30
C GLN A 99 -9.95 10.07 2.33
N ARG A 100 -9.62 9.95 3.63
CA ARG A 100 -10.24 10.75 4.69
C ARG A 100 -10.02 12.25 4.49
N ILE A 101 -8.80 12.65 4.12
CA ILE A 101 -8.48 14.06 3.83
C ILE A 101 -9.29 14.57 2.63
N LYS A 102 -9.33 13.81 1.53
CA LYS A 102 -10.13 14.17 0.34
C LYS A 102 -11.61 14.32 0.68
N THR A 103 -12.15 13.41 1.48
CA THR A 103 -13.53 13.47 1.95
C THR A 103 -13.78 14.72 2.80
N CYS A 104 -12.90 15.02 3.77
CA CYS A 104 -13.00 16.25 4.57
C CYS A 104 -12.96 17.52 3.71
N GLN A 105 -12.09 17.55 2.70
CA GLN A 105 -12.02 18.68 1.77
C GLN A 105 -13.33 18.85 0.99
N GLY A 106 -13.88 17.75 0.45
CA GLY A 106 -15.17 17.77 -0.24
C GLY A 106 -16.30 18.32 0.64
N PHE A 107 -16.31 17.99 1.93
CA PHE A 107 -17.28 18.55 2.87
C PHE A 107 -17.09 20.05 3.12
N MET A 108 -15.84 20.52 3.30
CA MET A 108 -15.56 21.96 3.48
C MET A 108 -15.95 22.76 2.24
N ASP A 109 -15.68 22.23 1.04
CA ASP A 109 -16.06 22.87 -0.22
C ASP A 109 -17.59 22.95 -0.37
N HIS A 110 -18.30 21.85 -0.07
CA HIS A 110 -19.76 21.81 -0.10
C HIS A 110 -20.40 22.80 0.88
N GLU A 111 -19.93 22.84 2.14
CA GLU A 111 -20.43 23.80 3.13
C GLU A 111 -20.17 25.25 2.70
N GLY A 112 -18.99 25.53 2.14
CA GLY A 112 -18.65 26.85 1.59
C GLY A 112 -19.61 27.29 0.48
N HIS A 113 -19.97 26.38 -0.44
CA HIS A 113 -20.96 26.65 -1.48
C HIS A 113 -22.36 26.93 -0.91
N THR A 114 -22.80 26.15 0.07
CA THR A 114 -24.10 26.33 0.74
C THR A 114 -24.18 27.67 1.46
N GLN A 115 -23.12 28.07 2.16
CA GLN A 115 -23.04 29.38 2.81
C GLN A 115 -23.11 30.54 1.79
N GLN A 116 -22.38 30.45 0.66
CA GLN A 116 -22.43 31.46 -0.40
C GLN A 116 -23.83 31.58 -1.02
N SER A 117 -24.50 30.46 -1.25
CA SER A 117 -25.87 30.43 -1.78
C SER A 117 -26.87 31.10 -0.83
N LEU A 118 -26.81 30.82 0.47
CA LEU A 118 -27.68 31.43 1.49
C LEU A 118 -27.52 32.95 1.59
N VAL A 119 -26.31 33.47 1.39
CA VAL A 119 -26.06 34.92 1.37
C VAL A 119 -26.70 35.59 0.15
N ILE A 120 -26.84 34.88 -0.96
CA ILE A 120 -27.57 35.35 -2.15
C ILE A 120 -29.07 35.15 -1.92
N SER A 121 -29.66 36.01 -1.10
CA SER A 121 -31.12 36.08 -0.98
C SER A 121 -31.73 36.55 -2.30
N THR A 122 -32.23 35.62 -3.12
CA THR A 122 -33.04 35.99 -4.29
C THR A 122 -34.34 36.60 -3.79
N PRO A 123 -34.65 37.87 -4.08
CA PRO A 123 -35.89 38.48 -3.62
C PRO A 123 -37.07 37.72 -4.23
N LYS A 124 -37.96 37.19 -3.38
CA LYS A 124 -39.22 36.59 -3.83
C LYS A 124 -40.14 37.71 -4.33
N HIS A 125 -39.97 38.10 -5.59
CA HIS A 125 -40.85 39.05 -6.24
C HIS A 125 -42.23 38.42 -6.44
N HIS A 126 -43.22 38.92 -5.70
CA HIS A 126 -44.61 38.58 -5.95
C HIS A 126 -45.06 39.37 -7.18
N LYS A 127 -45.53 38.68 -8.23
CA LYS A 127 -46.18 39.34 -9.37
C LYS A 127 -47.45 40.04 -8.88
N ARG A 128 -47.38 41.35 -8.62
CA ARG A 128 -48.57 42.17 -8.39
C ARG A 128 -49.10 42.61 -9.75
N TYR A 129 -50.16 41.98 -10.21
CA TYR A 129 -50.94 42.51 -11.33
C TYR A 129 -51.64 43.78 -10.81
N ILE A 130 -51.23 44.95 -11.30
CA ILE A 130 -51.99 46.18 -11.11
C ILE A 130 -53.12 46.13 -12.13
N LEU A 131 -54.32 45.79 -11.68
CA LEU A 131 -55.53 45.97 -12.47
C LEU A 131 -55.83 47.47 -12.53
N PRO A 132 -55.86 48.09 -13.71
CA PRO A 132 -56.29 49.48 -13.84
C PRO A 132 -57.73 49.58 -13.34
N VAL A 133 -57.98 50.59 -12.51
CA VAL A 133 -59.29 50.85 -11.90
C VAL A 133 -60.33 51.02 -13.01
N GLY A 134 -61.24 50.06 -13.09
CA GLY A 134 -62.45 50.09 -13.88
C GLY A 134 -63.56 49.35 -13.14
N GLU A 135 -64.35 50.13 -12.39
CA GLU A 135 -65.76 49.91 -12.03
C GLU A 135 -66.19 48.60 -11.34
N THR A 136 -66.41 48.72 -10.01
CA THR A 136 -67.47 48.09 -9.17
C THR A 136 -68.00 46.69 -9.51
N LEU A 137 -67.73 45.69 -8.65
CA LEU A 137 -68.77 44.95 -7.91
C LEU A 137 -68.19 44.03 -6.81
N HIS A 138 -69.04 43.80 -5.81
CA HIS A 138 -68.87 43.07 -4.55
C HIS A 138 -68.78 41.53 -4.72
N GLY A 139 -67.94 40.83 -3.93
CA GLY A 139 -68.13 39.38 -3.67
C GLY A 139 -66.87 38.50 -3.57
N THR A 140 -66.31 38.40 -2.35
CA THR A 140 -65.81 37.18 -1.68
C THR A 140 -65.62 35.87 -2.48
N ASN A 141 -64.37 35.36 -2.57
CA ASN A 141 -63.90 34.07 -2.03
C ASN A 141 -62.63 33.55 -2.73
N SER A 142 -61.48 33.69 -2.06
CA SER A 142 -60.16 33.22 -2.50
C SER A 142 -60.06 31.69 -2.48
N THR A 143 -59.94 31.07 -3.65
CA THR A 143 -59.47 29.68 -3.77
C THR A 143 -57.98 29.60 -3.44
N LYS A 144 -57.65 28.91 -2.34
CA LYS A 144 -56.27 28.57 -1.94
C LYS A 144 -55.61 27.69 -3.01
N SER A 145 -54.71 28.25 -3.80
CA SER A 145 -53.77 27.46 -4.60
C SER A 145 -52.70 26.89 -3.68
N LYS A 146 -52.60 25.56 -3.59
CA LYS A 146 -51.50 24.86 -2.91
C LYS A 146 -50.19 25.21 -3.62
N TYR A 147 -49.29 25.91 -2.94
CA TYR A 147 -47.92 26.08 -3.38
C TYR A 147 -47.14 24.82 -3.02
N ILE A 148 -46.70 24.06 -4.02
CA ILE A 148 -45.67 23.03 -3.87
C ILE A 148 -44.34 23.76 -3.96
N GLY A 149 -43.69 23.94 -2.81
CA GLY A 149 -42.28 24.33 -2.77
C GLY A 149 -41.43 23.10 -3.07
N CYS A 150 -40.46 23.25 -3.95
CA CYS A 150 -39.44 22.24 -4.20
C CYS A 150 -38.74 21.91 -2.88
N HIS A 151 -38.93 20.68 -2.42
CA HIS A 151 -38.15 20.08 -1.34
C HIS A 151 -36.72 19.94 -1.87
N LEU A 152 -35.77 20.63 -1.26
CA LEU A 152 -34.36 20.33 -1.44
C LEU A 152 -34.09 19.13 -0.54
N ASP A 153 -34.00 17.95 -1.14
CA ASP A 153 -33.59 16.71 -0.48
C ASP A 153 -32.11 16.81 -0.08
N ASP A 154 -31.83 17.51 1.03
CA ASP A 154 -30.52 17.52 1.69
C ASP A 154 -30.44 16.47 2.83
N GLU A 155 -31.50 15.67 3.02
CA GLU A 155 -31.60 14.72 4.14
C GLU A 155 -30.81 13.42 3.92
N ASP A 156 -30.55 13.03 2.67
CA ASP A 156 -29.92 11.73 2.35
C ASP A 156 -28.41 11.70 2.66
N ASP A 157 -27.74 12.85 2.64
CA ASP A 157 -26.28 12.96 2.83
C ASP A 157 -25.87 12.82 4.32
N TRP A 158 -26.76 13.17 5.24
CA TRP A 158 -26.55 13.02 6.69
C TRP A 158 -26.56 11.57 7.16
N HIS A 159 -27.24 10.67 6.43
CA HIS A 159 -27.29 9.26 6.80
C HIS A 159 -25.97 8.53 6.50
N HIS A 160 -25.24 8.94 5.45
CA HIS A 160 -23.88 8.47 5.17
C HIS A 160 -22.87 8.91 6.25
N PHE A 161 -23.05 10.12 6.79
CA PHE A 161 -22.20 10.67 7.86
C PHE A 161 -22.18 9.79 9.12
N ARG A 162 -23.34 9.27 9.55
CA ARG A 162 -23.40 8.41 10.75
C ARG A 162 -22.72 7.06 10.58
N MET A 163 -22.69 6.52 9.36
CA MET A 163 -22.21 5.16 9.12
C MET A 163 -20.67 5.09 9.06
N LEU A 164 -20.00 6.16 8.61
CA LEU A 164 -18.54 6.25 8.53
C LEU A 164 -17.85 6.49 9.88
N PHE A 165 -18.53 7.11 10.85
CA PHE A 165 -18.01 7.32 12.21
C PHE A 165 -18.46 6.24 13.23
N ALA A 166 -19.37 5.35 12.86
CA ALA A 166 -19.87 4.27 13.73
C ALA A 166 -19.09 2.95 13.60
N LEU A 167 -18.10 2.86 12.69
CA LEU A 167 -17.14 1.75 12.64
C LEU A 167 -15.90 2.12 13.46
N GLN A 168 -16.07 2.11 14.79
CA GLN A 168 -15.00 2.14 15.78
C GLN A 168 -15.15 0.96 16.73
#